data_AF-A9DI55-F1
#
_entry.id   AF-A9DI55-F1
#
_cell.length_a   1.000
_cell.length_b   1.000
_cell.length_c   1.000
_cell.angle_alpha   90.00
_cell.angle_beta   90.00
_cell.angle_gamma   90.00
#
_symmetry.space_group_name_H-M   'P 1'
#
loop_
_entity.id
_entity.type
_entity.pdbx_description
1 polymer ?
#
loop_
_entity_poly.entity_id
_entity_poly.type
_entity_poly.pdbx_seq_one_letter_code
_entity_poly.pdbx_strand_id
1 'polypeptide(L)'
;MNVRLTEAQKITVLNAHDVYSVMQQILLRQNKIRRAQEHFWVVGLKADNTILFVELIAIGAQNRVNANPPDVFRMGIYKLAVRVILVHNHPSGNLKPSAQDKDITDRLLKVGKLINIDVIDHLIITESGFTSFKDKGIMEELRKSGLYEIQDRESDQMKEMQLRYERKNAEKAKALEVARRLKEMGMDTDFIKKATGLYVRDIKGA
;
A
#
# COMPACT_ATOMS: atom_id res chain seq x y z
N MET A 1 5.66 -8.82 -22.14
CA MET A 1 5.45 -10.01 -23.03
C MET A 1 4.35 -10.89 -22.44
N ASN A 2 3.24 -11.11 -23.15
CA ASN A 2 2.15 -11.94 -22.66
C ASN A 2 2.46 -13.44 -22.86
N VAL A 3 2.32 -14.24 -21.81
CA VAL A 3 2.51 -15.69 -21.88
C VAL A 3 1.20 -16.33 -22.34
N ARG A 4 1.27 -17.21 -23.35
CA ARG A 4 0.14 -18.05 -23.72
C ARG A 4 -0.10 -19.09 -22.62
N LEU A 5 -1.21 -18.95 -21.91
CA LEU A 5 -1.66 -19.91 -20.91
C LEU A 5 -2.37 -21.08 -21.59
N THR A 6 -2.14 -22.30 -21.10
CA THR A 6 -2.98 -23.45 -21.45
C THR A 6 -4.31 -23.38 -20.71
N GLU A 7 -5.33 -24.13 -21.15
CA GLU A 7 -6.61 -24.20 -20.43
C GLU A 7 -6.43 -24.70 -18.99
N ALA A 8 -5.52 -25.65 -18.77
CA ALA A 8 -5.16 -26.13 -17.43
C ALA A 8 -4.50 -25.07 -16.53
N GLN A 9 -4.00 -23.97 -17.09
CA GLN A 9 -3.38 -22.86 -16.34
C GLN A 9 -4.36 -21.72 -16.04
N LYS A 10 -5.57 -21.73 -16.63
CA LYS A 10 -6.64 -20.76 -16.35
C LYS A 10 -7.47 -21.20 -15.16
N ILE A 11 -6.79 -21.42 -14.03
CA ILE A 11 -7.42 -21.88 -12.80
C ILE A 11 -8.04 -20.72 -12.02
N THR A 12 -8.97 -21.06 -11.15
CA THR A 12 -9.44 -20.17 -10.07
C THR A 12 -8.43 -20.17 -8.94
N VAL A 13 -7.88 -19.00 -8.61
CA VAL A 13 -6.89 -18.84 -7.54
C VAL A 13 -7.58 -18.82 -6.19
N LEU A 14 -7.24 -19.76 -5.31
CA LEU A 14 -7.72 -19.83 -3.94
C LEU A 14 -6.67 -19.33 -2.95
N ASN A 15 -5.40 -19.57 -3.24
CA ASN A 15 -4.28 -19.21 -2.38
C ASN A 15 -2.99 -18.91 -3.19
N ALA A 16 -1.92 -18.49 -2.50
CA ALA A 16 -0.65 -18.16 -3.15
C ALA A 16 0.06 -19.37 -3.79
N HIS A 17 -0.17 -20.59 -3.28
CA HIS A 17 0.42 -21.81 -3.84
C HIS A 17 -0.11 -22.11 -5.25
N ASP A 18 -1.38 -21.79 -5.55
CA ASP A 18 -1.96 -21.95 -6.89
C ASP A 18 -1.20 -21.11 -7.93
N VAL A 19 -0.94 -19.85 -7.57
CA VAL A 19 -0.20 -18.90 -8.41
C VAL A 19 1.25 -19.34 -8.56
N TYR A 20 1.89 -19.73 -7.46
CA TYR A 20 3.25 -20.29 -7.48
C TYR A 20 3.34 -21.49 -8.43
N SER A 21 2.40 -22.43 -8.38
CA SER A 21 2.40 -23.63 -9.22
C SER A 21 2.36 -23.29 -10.70
N VAL A 22 1.50 -22.33 -11.10
CA VAL A 22 1.42 -21.85 -12.50
C VAL A 22 2.71 -21.13 -12.89
N MET A 23 3.21 -20.23 -12.04
CA MET A 23 4.41 -19.45 -12.33
C MET A 23 5.68 -20.29 -12.36
N GLN A 24 5.75 -21.35 -11.55
CA GLN A 24 6.87 -22.28 -11.52
C GLN A 24 6.97 -23.05 -12.84
N GLN A 25 5.85 -23.51 -13.39
CA GLN A 25 5.82 -24.11 -14.73
C GLN A 25 6.28 -23.12 -15.80
N ILE A 26 5.89 -21.85 -15.71
CA ILE A 26 6.30 -20.81 -16.66
C ILE A 26 7.81 -20.53 -16.55
N LEU A 27 8.34 -20.42 -15.33
CA LEU A 27 9.75 -20.15 -15.08
C LEU A 27 10.63 -21.32 -15.54
N LEU A 28 10.24 -22.56 -15.22
CA LEU A 28 11.03 -23.76 -15.55
C LEU A 28 11.04 -24.09 -17.05
N ARG A 29 10.07 -23.59 -17.83
CA ARG A 29 10.09 -23.66 -19.31
C ARG A 29 11.20 -22.81 -19.94
N GLN A 30 11.69 -21.79 -19.23
CA GLN A 30 12.78 -20.94 -19.73
C GLN A 30 14.11 -21.68 -19.68
N ASN A 31 15.06 -21.32 -20.55
CA ASN A 31 16.42 -21.85 -20.48
C ASN A 31 17.16 -21.34 -19.23
N LYS A 32 18.28 -22.00 -18.88
CA LYS A 32 19.05 -21.70 -17.66
C LYS A 32 19.55 -20.25 -17.61
N ILE A 33 19.93 -19.68 -18.76
CA ILE A 33 20.39 -18.29 -18.86
C ILE A 33 19.27 -17.32 -18.48
N ARG A 34 18.06 -17.53 -19.00
CA ARG A 34 16.91 -16.69 -18.67
C ARG A 34 16.52 -16.86 -17.20
N ARG A 35 16.48 -18.08 -16.66
CA ARG A 35 16.16 -18.30 -15.23
C ARG A 35 17.14 -17.63 -14.26
N ALA A 36 18.37 -17.37 -14.71
CA ALA A 36 19.37 -16.62 -13.94
C ALA A 36 19.11 -15.10 -13.91
N GLN A 37 18.09 -14.60 -14.63
CA GLN A 37 17.68 -13.19 -14.63
C GLN A 37 16.51 -12.96 -13.67
N GLU A 38 16.43 -11.74 -13.14
CA GLU A 38 15.27 -11.28 -12.38
C GLU A 38 14.16 -10.90 -13.34
N HIS A 39 12.96 -11.39 -13.08
CA HIS A 39 11.76 -11.12 -13.85
C HIS A 39 10.66 -10.66 -12.91
N PHE A 40 10.02 -9.57 -13.29
CA PHE A 40 8.81 -9.10 -12.62
C PHE A 40 7.61 -9.35 -13.53
N TRP A 41 6.66 -10.10 -12.99
CA TRP A 41 5.46 -10.55 -13.68
C TRP A 41 4.21 -10.00 -13.00
N VAL A 42 3.15 -9.92 -13.79
CA VAL A 42 1.81 -9.60 -13.34
C VAL A 42 0.87 -10.71 -13.77
N VAL A 43 0.12 -11.23 -12.81
CA VAL A 43 -0.98 -12.17 -13.04
C VAL A 43 -2.28 -11.42 -12.87
N GLY A 44 -3.04 -11.24 -13.96
CA GLY A 44 -4.34 -10.60 -13.92
C GLY A 44 -5.46 -11.59 -13.66
N LEU A 45 -6.43 -11.19 -12.84
CA LEU A 45 -7.55 -12.03 -12.40
C LEU A 45 -8.91 -11.43 -12.77
N LYS A 46 -9.87 -12.32 -13.02
CA LYS A 46 -11.31 -12.01 -13.05
C LYS A 46 -11.86 -11.79 -11.64
N ALA A 47 -13.12 -11.35 -11.57
CA ALA A 47 -13.86 -11.17 -10.33
C ALA A 47 -14.04 -12.47 -9.53
N ASP A 48 -14.10 -13.61 -10.21
CA ASP A 48 -14.13 -14.96 -9.62
C ASP A 48 -12.73 -15.52 -9.30
N ASN A 49 -11.68 -14.70 -9.35
CA ASN A 49 -10.27 -15.06 -9.16
C ASN A 49 -9.70 -16.02 -10.22
N THR A 50 -10.37 -16.22 -11.35
CA THR A 50 -9.80 -16.98 -12.47
C THR A 50 -8.69 -16.21 -13.16
N ILE A 51 -7.56 -16.86 -13.45
CA ILE A 51 -6.43 -16.25 -14.17
C ILE A 51 -6.85 -15.85 -15.59
N LEU A 52 -6.73 -14.55 -15.90
CA LEU A 52 -6.95 -13.97 -17.23
C LEU A 52 -5.68 -13.98 -18.08
N PHE A 53 -4.56 -13.61 -17.46
CA PHE A 53 -3.30 -13.48 -18.14
C PHE A 53 -2.13 -13.54 -17.19
N VAL A 54 -0.98 -13.92 -17.73
CA VAL A 54 0.33 -13.71 -17.12
C VAL A 54 1.15 -12.86 -18.08
N GLU A 55 1.73 -11.78 -17.58
CA GLU A 55 2.56 -10.89 -18.37
C GLU A 55 3.91 -10.63 -17.69
N LEU A 56 4.97 -10.75 -18.48
CA LEU A 56 6.30 -10.28 -18.12
C LEU A 56 6.37 -8.77 -18.31
N ILE A 57 6.55 -8.02 -17.22
CA ILE A 57 6.65 -6.56 -17.22
C ILE A 57 8.09 -6.14 -17.48
N ALA A 58 9.03 -6.74 -16.76
CA ALA A 58 10.43 -6.36 -16.87
C ALA A 58 11.37 -7.54 -16.62
N ILE A 59 12.55 -7.45 -17.24
CA ILE A 59 13.68 -8.37 -17.09
C ILE A 59 14.88 -7.53 -16.69
N GLY A 60 15.54 -7.89 -15.60
CA GLY A 60 16.74 -7.22 -15.10
C GLY A 60 17.91 -8.17 -14.92
N ALA A 61 19.12 -7.65 -15.14
CA ALA A 61 20.34 -8.22 -14.59
C ALA A 61 20.61 -7.48 -13.27
N GLN A 62 20.52 -8.18 -12.13
CA GLN A 62 20.86 -7.73 -10.77
C GLN A 62 20.63 -6.24 -10.45
N ASN A 63 19.59 -5.94 -9.66
CA ASN A 63 19.36 -4.73 -8.85
C ASN A 63 18.38 -3.65 -9.34
N ARG A 64 17.85 -3.69 -10.57
CA ARG A 64 16.79 -2.74 -10.97
C ARG A 64 15.82 -3.35 -11.97
N VAL A 65 14.77 -3.98 -11.47
CA VAL A 65 13.59 -4.28 -12.27
C VAL A 65 12.65 -3.08 -12.23
N ASN A 66 12.64 -2.27 -13.28
CA ASN A 66 11.75 -1.12 -13.38
C ASN A 66 10.34 -1.57 -13.77
N ALA A 67 9.46 -1.83 -12.79
CA ALA A 67 8.03 -2.06 -13.05
C ALA A 67 7.24 -0.78 -12.77
N ASN A 68 7.12 0.06 -13.79
CA ASN A 68 6.34 1.30 -13.67
C ASN A 68 4.83 0.99 -13.71
N PRO A 69 3.99 1.75 -12.98
CA PRO A 69 2.56 1.47 -12.92
C PRO A 69 1.84 1.37 -14.28
N PRO A 70 2.10 2.25 -15.28
CA PRO A 70 1.47 2.09 -16.60
C PRO A 70 1.76 0.75 -17.25
N ASP A 71 2.99 0.25 -17.13
CA ASP A 71 3.38 -1.04 -17.70
C ASP A 71 2.70 -2.21 -16.98
N VAL A 72 2.65 -2.14 -15.65
CA VAL A 72 2.01 -3.13 -14.78
C VAL A 72 0.51 -3.24 -15.04
N PHE A 73 -0.18 -2.11 -15.18
CA PHE A 73 -1.64 -2.08 -15.27
C PHE A 73 -2.18 -2.08 -16.70
N ARG A 74 -1.36 -1.82 -17.73
CA ARG A 74 -1.78 -1.78 -19.15
C ARG A 74 -2.63 -2.98 -19.54
N MET A 75 -2.16 -4.21 -19.27
CA MET A 75 -2.91 -5.41 -19.62
C MET A 75 -4.09 -5.67 -18.69
N GLY A 76 -4.02 -5.21 -17.43
CA GLY A 76 -5.15 -5.24 -16.51
C GLY A 76 -6.33 -4.44 -17.07
N ILE A 77 -6.06 -3.21 -17.52
CA ILE A 77 -7.05 -2.35 -18.16
C ILE A 77 -7.56 -2.98 -19.47
N TYR A 78 -6.65 -3.39 -20.35
CA TYR A 78 -7.03 -3.94 -21.67
C TYR A 78 -7.87 -5.23 -21.57
N LYS A 79 -7.61 -6.07 -20.58
CA LYS A 79 -8.31 -7.35 -20.36
C LYS A 79 -9.40 -7.27 -19.28
N LEU A 80 -9.71 -6.08 -18.78
CA LEU A 80 -10.72 -5.85 -17.73
C LEU A 80 -10.47 -6.73 -16.48
N ALA A 81 -9.22 -6.87 -16.07
CA ALA A 81 -8.88 -7.50 -14.80
C ALA A 81 -9.32 -6.60 -13.65
N VAL A 82 -9.94 -7.19 -12.63
CA VAL A 82 -10.35 -6.46 -11.42
C VAL A 82 -9.30 -6.55 -10.31
N ARG A 83 -8.41 -7.54 -10.40
CA ARG A 83 -7.34 -7.79 -9.43
C ARG A 83 -6.09 -8.22 -10.17
N VAL A 84 -4.94 -7.94 -9.56
CA VAL A 84 -3.64 -8.41 -10.02
C VAL A 84 -2.82 -8.98 -8.85
N ILE A 85 -1.96 -9.94 -9.18
CA ILE A 85 -0.93 -10.48 -8.30
C ILE A 85 0.42 -10.17 -8.93
N LEU A 86 1.33 -9.63 -8.13
CA LEU A 86 2.71 -9.36 -8.53
C LEU A 86 3.55 -10.60 -8.26
N VAL A 87 4.50 -10.92 -9.16
CA VAL A 87 5.40 -12.05 -8.96
C VAL A 87 6.80 -11.66 -9.36
N HIS A 88 7.75 -11.79 -8.45
CA HIS A 88 9.16 -11.52 -8.69
C HIS A 88 9.99 -12.78 -8.42
N ASN A 89 10.77 -13.26 -9.41
CA ASN A 89 11.69 -14.36 -9.14
C ASN A 89 13.03 -13.84 -8.62
N HIS A 90 13.57 -14.51 -7.61
CA HIS A 90 14.92 -14.29 -7.11
C HIS A 90 15.83 -15.45 -7.54
N PRO A 91 16.69 -15.26 -8.56
CA PRO A 91 17.63 -16.30 -9.01
C PRO A 91 18.63 -16.72 -7.92
N SER A 92 18.86 -15.86 -6.93
CA SER A 92 19.72 -16.12 -5.77
C SER A 92 19.19 -17.22 -4.85
N GLY A 93 17.92 -17.63 -5.00
CA GLY A 93 17.27 -18.58 -4.10
C GLY A 93 16.77 -17.96 -2.79
N ASN A 94 16.98 -16.66 -2.56
CA ASN A 94 16.55 -16.00 -1.34
C ASN A 94 15.06 -15.60 -1.42
N LEU A 95 14.24 -16.13 -0.52
CA LEU A 95 12.81 -15.80 -0.42
C LEU A 95 12.52 -14.57 0.43
N LYS A 96 13.53 -13.91 0.99
CA LYS A 96 13.35 -12.67 1.75
C LYS A 96 13.03 -11.51 0.80
N PRO A 97 11.90 -10.80 1.00
CA PRO A 97 11.61 -9.59 0.25
C PRO A 97 12.67 -8.52 0.45
N SER A 98 13.12 -7.90 -0.63
CA SER A 98 14.01 -6.75 -0.61
C SER A 98 13.27 -5.46 -0.23
N ALA A 99 14.01 -4.37 0.02
CA ALA A 99 13.41 -3.06 0.23
C ALA A 99 12.72 -2.56 -1.05
N GLN A 100 13.33 -2.85 -2.21
CA GLN A 100 12.79 -2.52 -3.52
C GLN A 100 11.48 -3.24 -3.81
N ASP A 101 11.36 -4.52 -3.42
CA ASP A 101 10.10 -5.26 -3.54
C ASP A 101 8.98 -4.61 -2.73
N LYS A 102 9.29 -4.15 -1.51
CA LYS A 102 8.31 -3.45 -0.66
C LYS A 102 7.92 -2.10 -1.25
N ASP A 103 8.90 -1.30 -1.66
CA ASP A 103 8.71 0.03 -2.26
C ASP A 103 7.82 -0.02 -3.52
N ILE A 104 8.12 -0.94 -4.44
CA ILE A 104 7.34 -1.07 -5.67
C ILE A 104 5.92 -1.59 -5.39
N THR A 105 5.78 -2.53 -4.46
CA THR A 105 4.47 -3.05 -4.06
C THR A 105 3.60 -1.97 -3.45
N ASP A 106 4.18 -1.14 -2.59
CA ASP A 106 3.52 -0.01 -1.96
C ASP A 106 2.97 0.96 -3.02
N ARG A 107 3.84 1.40 -3.94
CA ARG A 107 3.44 2.26 -5.05
C ARG A 107 2.31 1.65 -5.89
N LEU A 108 2.42 0.37 -6.23
CA LEU A 108 1.42 -0.32 -7.06
C LEU A 108 0.10 -0.55 -6.31
N LEU A 109 0.11 -0.75 -4.99
CA LEU A 109 -1.10 -0.80 -4.17
C LEU A 109 -1.89 0.51 -4.28
N LYS A 110 -1.21 1.65 -4.17
CA LYS A 110 -1.85 2.98 -4.25
C LYS A 110 -2.42 3.24 -5.63
N VAL A 111 -1.64 2.98 -6.68
CA VAL A 111 -2.11 3.16 -8.07
C VAL A 111 -3.25 2.21 -8.40
N GLY A 112 -3.13 0.94 -8.02
CA GLY A 112 -4.17 -0.08 -8.27
C GLY A 112 -5.51 0.30 -7.64
N LYS A 113 -5.49 0.78 -6.39
CA LYS A 113 -6.67 1.32 -5.70
C LYS A 113 -7.29 2.49 -6.47
N LEU A 114 -6.47 3.42 -6.98
CA LEU A 114 -6.96 4.59 -7.71
C LEU A 114 -7.68 4.23 -9.01
N ILE A 115 -7.20 3.20 -9.72
CA ILE A 115 -7.74 2.79 -11.02
C ILE A 115 -8.70 1.59 -10.93
N ASN A 116 -9.10 1.19 -9.73
CA ASN A 116 -9.96 0.03 -9.46
C ASN A 116 -9.44 -1.31 -10.00
N ILE A 117 -8.12 -1.52 -9.91
CA ILE A 117 -7.47 -2.82 -10.17
C ILE A 117 -6.63 -3.17 -8.95
N ASP A 118 -7.21 -3.97 -8.05
CA ASP A 118 -6.60 -4.23 -6.75
C ASP A 118 -5.35 -5.12 -6.85
N VAL A 119 -4.24 -4.67 -6.25
CA VAL A 119 -3.09 -5.54 -5.99
C VAL A 119 -3.38 -6.36 -4.73
N ILE A 120 -3.58 -7.67 -4.89
CA ILE A 120 -4.05 -8.53 -3.79
C ILE A 120 -2.94 -9.36 -3.14
N ASP A 121 -1.82 -9.57 -3.83
CA ASP A 121 -0.63 -10.23 -3.28
C ASP A 121 0.63 -9.89 -4.09
N HIS A 122 1.80 -10.11 -3.50
CA HIS A 122 3.09 -10.13 -4.16
C HIS A 122 3.87 -11.37 -3.74
N LEU A 123 4.18 -12.23 -4.70
CA LEU A 123 4.95 -13.45 -4.48
C LEU A 123 6.41 -13.24 -4.87
N ILE A 124 7.31 -13.61 -3.97
CA ILE A 124 8.72 -13.85 -4.31
C ILE A 124 8.87 -15.34 -4.57
N ILE A 125 9.34 -15.73 -5.75
CA ILE A 125 9.50 -17.14 -6.15
C ILE A 125 10.96 -17.48 -6.43
N THR A 126 11.33 -18.73 -6.20
CA THR A 126 12.63 -19.32 -6.53
C THR A 126 12.43 -20.66 -7.23
N GLU A 127 13.51 -21.29 -7.69
CA GLU A 127 13.42 -22.64 -8.27
C GLU A 127 12.89 -23.69 -7.27
N SER A 128 12.91 -23.43 -5.97
CA SER A 128 12.57 -24.41 -4.92
C SER A 128 11.44 -23.97 -3.97
N GLY A 129 10.93 -22.75 -4.06
CA GLY A 129 9.85 -22.31 -3.18
C GLY A 129 9.34 -20.91 -3.47
N PHE A 130 8.51 -20.40 -2.56
CA PHE A 130 7.97 -19.03 -2.63
C PHE A 130 7.69 -18.44 -1.24
N THR A 131 7.52 -17.12 -1.21
CA THR A 131 6.96 -16.36 -0.09
C THR A 131 5.83 -15.49 -0.63
N SER A 132 4.75 -15.35 0.14
CA SER A 132 3.66 -14.41 -0.14
C SER A 132 3.74 -13.22 0.80
N PHE A 133 3.65 -12.00 0.27
CA PHE A 133 3.56 -10.80 1.09
C PHE A 133 2.29 -10.79 1.92
N LYS A 134 1.19 -11.30 1.36
CA LYS A 134 -0.09 -11.40 2.08
C LYS A 134 0.02 -12.34 3.27
N ASP A 135 0.57 -13.54 3.08
CA ASP A 135 0.73 -14.52 4.16
C ASP A 135 1.71 -14.04 5.24
N LYS A 136 2.67 -13.18 4.87
CA LYS A 136 3.61 -12.54 5.81
C LYS A 136 3.05 -11.29 6.49
N GLY A 137 1.83 -10.86 6.18
CA GLY A 137 1.24 -9.61 6.71
C GLY A 137 1.82 -8.31 6.13
N ILE A 138 2.76 -8.41 5.18
CA ILE A 138 3.45 -7.25 4.59
C ILE A 138 2.46 -6.40 3.79
N MET A 139 1.48 -7.01 3.13
CA MET A 139 0.46 -6.27 2.38
C MET A 139 -0.31 -5.28 3.27
N GLU A 140 -0.65 -5.68 4.49
CA GLU A 140 -1.38 -4.84 5.45
C GLU A 140 -0.51 -3.69 5.98
N GLU A 141 0.78 -3.94 6.19
CA GLU A 141 1.75 -2.91 6.55
C GLU A 141 1.86 -1.86 5.43
N LEU A 142 2.03 -2.29 4.18
CA LEU A 142 2.18 -1.40 3.03
C LEU A 142 0.89 -0.66 2.70
N ARG A 143 -0.29 -1.27 2.88
CA ARG A 143 -1.58 -0.57 2.72
C ARG A 143 -1.75 0.59 3.69
N LYS A 144 -1.15 0.51 4.89
CA LYS A 144 -1.18 1.55 5.92
C LYS A 144 -0.05 2.55 5.79
N SER A 145 0.92 2.32 4.90
CA SER A 145 2.00 3.27 4.69
C SER A 145 1.43 4.58 4.12
N GLY A 146 1.93 5.71 4.60
CA GLY A 146 1.64 7.03 4.03
C GLY A 146 2.44 7.35 2.77
N LEU A 147 3.23 6.40 2.26
CA LEU A 147 4.01 6.57 1.04
C LEU A 147 3.12 6.47 -0.19
N TYR A 148 3.44 7.25 -1.23
CA TYR A 148 2.69 7.32 -2.49
C TYR A 148 1.20 7.68 -2.37
N GLU A 149 0.75 8.11 -1.18
CA GLU A 149 -0.59 8.66 -1.00
C GLU A 149 -0.70 9.93 -1.85
N ILE A 150 -1.74 9.97 -2.68
CA ILE A 150 -2.06 11.16 -3.44
C ILE A 150 -2.76 12.11 -2.48
N GLN A 151 -2.21 13.32 -2.32
CA GLN A 151 -2.93 14.39 -1.66
C GLN A 151 -4.15 14.75 -2.51
N ASP A 152 -5.33 14.30 -2.07
CA ASP A 152 -6.58 14.84 -2.58
C ASP A 152 -6.97 16.07 -1.77
N ARG A 153 -7.75 16.96 -2.41
CA ARG A 153 -8.17 18.23 -1.81
C ARG A 153 -8.95 18.02 -0.51
N GLU A 154 -9.66 16.91 -0.39
CA GLU A 154 -10.47 16.59 0.78
C GLU A 154 -9.59 16.21 1.99
N SER A 155 -8.55 15.41 1.76
CA SER A 155 -7.57 14.98 2.76
C SER A 155 -6.76 16.15 3.28
N ASP A 156 -6.39 17.09 2.41
CA ASP A 156 -5.68 18.31 2.81
C ASP A 156 -6.59 19.22 3.64
N GLN A 157 -7.84 19.42 3.22
CA GLN A 157 -8.84 20.17 3.99
C GLN A 157 -9.12 19.54 5.37
N MET A 158 -9.22 18.21 5.42
CA MET A 158 -9.43 17.46 6.67
C MET A 158 -8.23 17.59 7.60
N LYS A 159 -7.00 17.42 7.11
CA LYS A 159 -5.78 17.63 7.89
C LYS A 159 -5.68 19.06 8.41
N GLU A 160 -5.98 20.04 7.56
CA GLU A 160 -5.95 21.45 7.96
C GLU A 160 -7.01 21.73 9.04
N MET A 161 -8.22 21.18 8.89
CA MET A 161 -9.29 21.28 9.88
C MET A 161 -8.89 20.65 11.22
N GLN A 162 -8.25 19.48 11.17
CA GLN A 162 -7.80 18.74 12.36
C GLN A 162 -6.70 19.50 13.09
N LEU A 163 -5.70 20.03 12.36
CA LEU A 163 -4.66 20.90 12.91
C LEU A 163 -5.23 22.19 13.51
N ARG A 164 -6.22 22.81 12.85
CA ARG A 164 -6.93 23.98 13.39
C ARG A 164 -7.67 23.65 14.69
N TYR A 165 -8.32 22.48 14.75
CA TYR A 165 -9.01 22.01 15.94
C TYR A 165 -8.04 21.74 17.10
N GLU A 166 -6.93 21.05 16.83
CA GLU A 166 -5.87 20.80 17.82
C GLU A 166 -5.25 22.09 18.34
N ARG A 167 -4.96 23.06 17.46
CA ARG A 167 -4.48 24.39 17.87
C ARG A 167 -5.48 25.11 18.77
N LYS A 168 -6.77 25.14 18.39
CA LYS A 168 -7.82 25.74 19.23
C LYS A 168 -7.93 25.04 20.59
N ASN A 169 -7.81 23.72 20.63
CA ASN A 169 -7.84 22.97 21.87
C ASN A 169 -6.62 23.27 22.75
N ALA A 170 -5.42 23.37 22.17
CA ALA A 170 -4.21 23.73 22.89
C ALA A 170 -4.26 25.18 23.42
N GLU A 171 -4.77 26.13 22.64
CA GLU A 171 -5.02 27.51 23.06
C GLU A 171 -6.02 27.56 24.22
N LYS A 172 -7.14 26.83 24.10
CA LYS A 172 -8.13 26.73 25.18
C LYS A 172 -7.54 26.11 26.45
N ALA A 173 -6.72 25.08 26.32
CA ALA A 173 -6.05 24.44 27.46
C ALA A 173 -5.09 25.42 28.18
N LYS A 174 -4.29 26.19 27.43
CA LYS A 174 -3.44 27.25 28.00
C LYS A 174 -4.26 28.33 28.70
N ALA A 175 -5.35 28.77 28.08
CA ALA A 175 -6.25 29.77 28.66
C ALA A 175 -6.90 29.26 29.97
N LEU A 176 -7.26 27.98 30.03
CA LEU A 176 -7.80 27.34 31.24
C LEU A 176 -6.75 27.26 32.35
N GLU A 177 -5.49 26.97 32.02
CA GLU A 177 -4.39 26.98 32.99
C GLU A 177 -4.17 28.38 33.59
N VAL A 178 -4.17 29.42 32.74
CA VAL A 178 -4.08 30.82 33.19
C VAL A 178 -5.28 31.19 34.07
N ALA A 179 -6.49 30.77 33.69
CA ALA A 179 -7.70 31.01 34.48
C ALA A 179 -7.64 30.38 35.87
N ARG A 180 -7.12 29.14 35.99
CA ARG A 180 -6.91 28.47 37.28
C ARG A 180 -5.97 29.27 38.18
N ARG A 181 -4.82 29.69 37.65
CA ARG A 181 -3.84 30.48 38.42
C ARG A 181 -4.43 31.81 38.89
N LEU A 182 -5.15 32.52 38.02
CA LEU A 182 -5.78 33.80 38.39
C LEU A 182 -6.88 33.62 39.46
N LYS A 183 -7.61 32.50 39.41
CA LYS A 183 -8.62 32.14 40.41
C LYS A 183 -8.00 31.81 41.77
N GLU A 184 -6.86 31.10 41.79
CA GLU A 184 -6.06 30.86 42.99
C GLU A 184 -5.53 32.17 43.60
N MET A 185 -5.19 33.15 42.76
CA MET A 185 -4.79 34.50 43.20
C MET A 185 -5.97 35.37 43.65
N GLY A 186 -7.20 34.86 43.65
CA GLY A 186 -8.39 35.55 44.13
C GLY A 186 -8.98 36.57 43.14
N MET A 187 -8.60 36.53 41.86
CA MET A 187 -9.14 37.45 40.86
C MET A 187 -10.61 37.12 40.53
N ASP A 188 -11.41 38.16 40.30
CA ASP A 188 -12.82 37.99 39.96
C ASP A 188 -13.00 37.35 38.56
N THR A 189 -14.19 36.80 38.33
CA THR A 189 -14.51 36.09 37.09
C THR A 189 -14.55 36.99 35.85
N ASP A 190 -14.82 38.28 36.00
CA ASP A 190 -14.86 39.24 34.89
C ASP A 190 -13.44 39.62 34.45
N PHE A 191 -12.51 39.75 35.40
CA PHE A 191 -11.08 39.92 35.13
C PHE A 191 -10.51 38.69 34.42
N ILE A 192 -10.79 37.49 34.91
CA ILE A 192 -10.33 36.23 34.30
C ILE A 192 -10.87 36.08 32.88
N LYS A 193 -12.16 36.40 32.66
CA LYS A 193 -12.78 36.42 31.34
C LYS A 193 -12.07 37.39 30.39
N LYS A 194 -11.76 38.60 30.84
CA LYS A 194 -11.07 39.62 30.04
C LYS A 194 -9.63 39.24 29.72
N ALA A 195 -8.93 38.58 30.65
CA ALA A 195 -7.54 38.17 30.48
C ALA A 195 -7.36 36.91 29.62
N THR A 196 -8.30 35.97 29.66
CA THR A 196 -8.17 34.65 29.01
C THR A 196 -9.05 34.47 27.77
N GLY A 197 -10.06 35.34 27.59
CA GLY A 197 -11.05 35.21 26.52
C GLY A 197 -12.02 34.03 26.68
N LEU A 198 -11.97 33.31 27.81
CA LEU A 198 -12.84 32.17 28.09
C LEU A 198 -14.27 32.60 28.42
N TYR A 199 -15.24 31.72 28.13
CA TYR A 199 -16.60 31.93 28.62
C TYR A 199 -16.69 31.67 30.12
N VAL A 200 -17.61 32.35 30.80
CA VAL A 200 -17.86 32.18 32.25
C VAL A 200 -18.11 30.72 32.64
N ARG A 201 -18.75 29.94 31.75
CA ARG A 201 -18.95 28.49 31.95
C ARG A 201 -17.63 27.70 32.00
N ASP A 202 -16.66 28.06 31.16
CA ASP A 202 -15.36 27.40 31.09
C ASP A 202 -14.50 27.77 32.31
N ILE A 203 -14.64 29.01 32.82
CA ILE A 203 -13.94 29.51 34.03
C ILE A 203 -14.49 28.89 35.32
N LYS A 204 -15.81 28.67 35.39
CA LYS A 204 -16.45 28.04 36.55
C LYS A 204 -16.12 26.55 36.68
N GLY A 205 -15.90 25.86 35.56
CA GLY A 205 -15.50 24.45 35.51
C GLY A 205 -13.99 24.21 35.59
N ALA A 206 -13.18 25.27 35.55
CA ALA A 206 -11.72 25.22 35.70
C ALA A 206 -11.30 25.19 37.17
#